data_AF-L8FPY4-F1
#
_entry.id   AF-L8FPY4-F1
#
_cell.length_a   1.000
_cell.length_b   1.000
_cell.length_c   1.000
_cell.angle_alpha   90.00
_cell.angle_beta   90.00
_cell.angle_gamma   90.00
#
_symmetry.space_group_name_H-M   'P 1'
#
loop_
_entity.id
_entity.type
_entity.pdbx_description
1 polymer ?
#
loop_
_entity_poly.entity_id
_entity_poly.type
_entity_poly.pdbx_seq_one_letter_code
_entity_poly.pdbx_strand_id
1 'polypeptide(L)'
;MTRNGLETFTINIEVTKNTAIFCRDETTTHEFIGPDEFKGYGREFEKVYTTRQIGASTGHHRIITYRFGGLNCIVRHETDGYVDTDARIPSSDAKGPESDSLSSMLGSLTLSSTNGPPITTSGSKLTIKKEGQMISLKST
;
A
#
# COMPACT_ATOMS: atom_id res chain seq x y z
N MET A 1 0.50 30.36 -5.70
CA MET A 1 1.89 29.94 -5.45
C MET A 1 2.20 30.19 -3.98
N THR A 2 2.12 29.16 -3.14
CA THR A 2 2.49 29.24 -1.72
C THR A 2 4.00 29.42 -1.60
N ARG A 3 4.43 30.25 -0.66
CA ARG A 3 5.75 30.89 -0.62
C ARG A 3 6.94 29.93 -0.42
N ASN A 4 6.71 28.64 -0.19
CA ASN A 4 7.72 27.62 0.16
C ASN A 4 7.57 26.27 -0.58
N GLY A 5 6.74 26.16 -1.63
CA GLY A 5 6.53 24.88 -2.33
C GLY A 5 5.75 23.82 -1.52
N LEU A 6 5.20 24.19 -0.36
CA LEU A 6 4.27 23.34 0.38
C LEU A 6 2.87 23.48 -0.22
N GLU A 7 2.38 22.38 -0.77
CA GLU A 7 1.02 22.27 -1.27
C GLU A 7 0.04 22.16 -0.10
N THR A 8 -0.99 23.00 -0.11
CA THR A 8 -2.06 22.94 0.87
C THR A 8 -2.93 21.73 0.60
N PHE A 9 -3.30 20.99 1.64
CA PHE A 9 -4.25 19.88 1.53
C PHE A 9 -5.34 20.02 2.58
N THR A 10 -6.49 19.41 2.31
CA THR A 10 -7.61 19.32 3.25
C THR A 10 -7.84 17.85 3.60
N ILE A 11 -8.25 17.57 4.84
CA ILE A 11 -8.74 16.24 5.23
C ILE A 11 -10.17 16.41 5.74
N ASN A 12 -11.10 15.79 5.04
CA ASN A 12 -12.48 15.65 5.50
C ASN A 12 -12.57 14.48 6.49
N ILE A 13 -13.28 14.69 7.60
CA ILE A 13 -13.42 13.69 8.66
C ILE A 13 -14.90 13.39 8.84
N GLU A 14 -15.27 12.13 8.66
CA GLU A 14 -16.60 11.61 8.99
C GLU A 14 -16.51 10.73 10.23
N VAL A 15 -17.31 11.02 11.25
CA VAL A 15 -17.33 10.24 12.49
C VAL A 15 -18.63 9.44 12.57
N THR A 16 -18.50 8.12 12.72
CA THR A 16 -19.63 7.21 12.94
C THR A 16 -19.33 6.31 14.14
N LYS A 17 -20.21 6.35 15.14
CA LYS A 17 -20.03 5.66 16.43
C LYS A 17 -18.66 6.01 17.05
N ASN A 18 -17.75 5.04 17.11
CA ASN A 18 -16.41 5.16 17.70
C ASN A 18 -15.31 5.11 16.63
N THR A 19 -15.65 5.40 15.37
CA THR A 19 -14.74 5.36 14.23
C THR A 19 -14.75 6.70 13.51
N ALA A 20 -13.56 7.26 13.27
CA ALA A 20 -13.36 8.43 12.42
C ALA A 20 -12.72 7.98 11.09
N ILE A 21 -13.33 8.38 9.98
CA ILE A 21 -12.86 8.12 8.62
C ILE A 21 -12.22 9.40 8.09
N PHE A 22 -10.95 9.33 7.73
CA PHE A 22 -10.18 10.46 7.22
C PHE A 22 -10.05 10.33 5.70
N CYS A 23 -10.57 11.30 4.97
CA CYS A 23 -10.50 11.37 3.51
C CYS A 23 -9.74 12.63 3.11
N ARG A 24 -8.55 12.46 2.53
CA ARG A 24 -7.82 13.59 1.95
C ARG A 24 -8.59 14.12 0.75
N ASP A 25 -8.77 15.43 0.71
CA ASP A 25 -9.43 16.15 -0.37
C ASP A 25 -8.39 17.00 -1.11
N GLU A 26 -8.20 16.69 -2.39
CA GLU A 26 -7.23 17.31 -3.28
C GLU A 26 -7.89 17.58 -4.62
N THR A 27 -7.64 18.78 -5.16
CA THR A 27 -8.13 19.17 -6.49
C THR A 27 -7.44 18.39 -7.61
N THR A 28 -6.23 17.89 -7.37
CA THR A 28 -5.41 17.17 -8.36
C THR A 28 -5.22 15.73 -7.91
N THR A 29 -6.07 14.83 -8.39
CA THR A 29 -6.00 13.39 -8.07
C THR A 29 -5.15 12.58 -9.06
N HIS A 30 -4.67 13.24 -10.11
CA HIS A 30 -3.84 12.64 -11.14
C HIS A 30 -2.88 13.68 -11.69
N GLU A 31 -1.65 13.25 -11.95
CA GLU A 31 -0.63 14.06 -12.62
C GLU A 31 -0.37 13.44 -13.99
N PHE A 32 -0.45 14.27 -15.03
CA PHE A 32 -0.01 13.89 -16.36
C PHE A 32 1.42 14.38 -16.56
N ILE A 33 2.33 13.44 -16.83
CA ILE A 33 3.74 13.75 -17.09
C ILE A 33 3.88 13.89 -18.60
N GLY A 34 4.19 15.10 -19.06
CA GLY A 34 4.39 15.38 -20.48
C GLY A 34 5.57 14.60 -21.08
N PRO A 35 5.60 14.40 -22.42
CA PRO A 35 6.68 13.65 -23.09
C PRO A 35 8.08 14.25 -22.86
N ASP A 36 8.17 15.57 -22.66
CA ASP A 36 9.42 16.29 -22.39
C ASP A 36 9.61 16.63 -20.89
N GLU A 37 8.72 16.13 -20.02
CA GLU A 37 8.72 16.45 -18.59
C GLU A 37 9.40 15.35 -17.78
N PHE A 38 10.53 15.67 -17.16
CA PHE A 38 11.24 14.75 -16.28
C PHE A 38 10.68 14.80 -14.86
N LYS A 39 10.24 13.65 -14.34
CA LYS A 39 9.73 13.48 -12.96
C LYS A 39 10.53 12.48 -12.12
N GLY A 40 11.70 12.07 -12.62
CA GLY A 40 12.55 11.07 -11.97
C GLY A 40 12.45 9.68 -12.60
N TYR A 41 13.14 8.72 -11.97
CA TYR A 41 13.29 7.35 -12.47
C TYR A 41 12.45 6.32 -11.72
N GLY A 42 11.59 6.74 -10.76
CA GLY A 42 10.84 5.83 -9.89
C GLY A 42 10.02 4.78 -10.65
N ARG A 43 9.24 5.21 -11.64
CA ARG A 43 8.39 4.29 -12.44
C ARG A 43 9.19 3.28 -13.25
N GLU A 44 10.32 3.69 -13.85
CA GLU A 44 11.17 2.75 -14.59
C GLU A 44 11.95 1.84 -13.65
N PHE A 45 12.34 2.32 -12.47
CA PHE A 45 12.90 1.48 -11.42
C PHE A 45 11.89 0.39 -11.01
N GLU A 46 10.66 0.76 -10.65
CA GLU A 46 9.59 -0.21 -10.34
C GLU A 46 9.40 -1.23 -11.47
N LYS A 47 9.36 -0.77 -12.73
CA LYS A 47 9.18 -1.64 -13.90
C LYS A 47 10.32 -2.61 -14.13
N VAL A 48 11.57 -2.22 -13.84
CA VAL A 48 12.76 -3.07 -14.01
C VAL A 48 12.89 -4.07 -12.85
N TYR A 49 12.53 -3.65 -11.63
CA TYR A 49 12.76 -4.44 -10.41
C TYR A 49 11.53 -5.21 -9.92
N THR A 50 10.38 -5.09 -10.57
CA THR A 50 9.17 -5.85 -10.24
C THR A 50 8.64 -6.63 -11.44
N THR A 51 7.88 -7.71 -11.17
CA THR A 51 7.17 -8.47 -12.21
C THR A 51 5.68 -8.44 -11.92
N ARG A 52 4.86 -8.10 -12.93
CA ARG A 52 3.40 -8.08 -12.80
C ARG A 52 2.84 -9.50 -12.79
N GLN A 53 2.20 -9.89 -11.70
CA GLN A 53 1.47 -11.16 -11.60
C GLN A 53 -0.01 -11.01 -11.95
N ILE A 54 -0.57 -9.81 -11.80
CA ILE A 54 -1.98 -9.51 -12.11
C ILE A 54 -2.04 -8.60 -13.33
N GLY A 55 -2.60 -9.12 -14.42
CA GLY A 55 -2.79 -8.37 -15.66
C GLY A 55 -3.76 -7.21 -15.48
N ALA A 56 -3.48 -6.08 -16.15
CA ALA A 56 -4.30 -4.86 -16.14
C ALA A 56 -4.54 -4.23 -14.75
N SER A 57 -3.76 -4.59 -13.71
CA SER A 57 -3.79 -3.90 -12.42
C SER A 57 -3.29 -2.47 -12.55
N THR A 58 -3.98 -1.53 -11.90
CA THR A 58 -3.63 -0.09 -11.84
C THR A 58 -2.94 0.31 -10.53
N GLY A 59 -2.86 -0.60 -9.55
CA GLY A 59 -2.22 -0.36 -8.27
C GLY A 59 -2.45 -1.52 -7.31
N HIS A 60 -1.55 -1.70 -6.34
CA HIS A 60 -1.69 -2.71 -5.30
C HIS A 60 -1.74 -2.01 -3.96
N HIS A 61 -2.73 -2.34 -3.14
CA HIS A 61 -2.91 -1.69 -1.85
C HIS A 61 -2.88 -2.70 -0.73
N ARG A 62 -2.16 -2.35 0.34
CA ARG A 62 -2.18 -3.07 1.61
C ARG A 62 -3.01 -2.28 2.61
N ILE A 63 -3.82 -3.01 3.37
CA ILE A 63 -4.48 -2.50 4.57
C ILE A 63 -3.71 -3.07 5.76
N ILE A 64 -3.40 -2.24 6.75
CA ILE A 64 -2.76 -2.62 8.01
C ILE A 64 -3.58 -2.11 9.20
N THR A 65 -3.43 -2.77 10.35
CA THR A 65 -3.98 -2.31 11.62
C THR A 65 -2.86 -2.17 12.64
N TYR A 66 -2.84 -1.05 13.36
CA TYR A 66 -1.89 -0.83 14.46
C TYR A 66 -2.46 0.07 15.54
N ARG A 67 -1.80 0.08 16.70
CA ARG A 67 -2.15 0.95 17.81
C ARG A 67 -1.16 2.10 17.90
N PHE A 68 -1.67 3.32 17.97
CA PHE A 68 -0.84 4.51 18.11
C PHE A 68 -1.56 5.55 18.98
N GLY A 69 -0.89 6.06 20.01
CA GLY A 69 -1.45 7.09 20.88
C GLY A 69 -2.78 6.71 21.55
N GLY A 70 -3.01 5.43 21.85
CA GLY A 70 -4.27 4.93 22.40
C GLY A 70 -5.40 4.72 21.38
N LEU A 71 -5.17 5.03 20.11
CA LEU A 71 -6.12 4.81 19.02
C LEU A 71 -5.81 3.48 18.31
N ASN A 72 -6.86 2.80 17.84
CA ASN A 72 -6.72 1.72 16.87
C ASN A 72 -6.82 2.33 15.47
N CYS A 73 -5.75 2.26 14.70
CA CYS A 73 -5.65 2.83 13.36
C CYS A 73 -5.77 1.72 12.32
N ILE A 74 -6.59 1.95 11.29
CA ILE A 74 -6.61 1.16 10.06
C ILE A 74 -6.08 2.06 8.95
N VAL A 75 -5.02 1.63 8.26
CA VAL A 75 -4.38 2.42 7.20
C VAL A 75 -4.35 1.61 5.92
N ARG A 76 -4.75 2.24 4.80
CA ARG A 76 -4.54 1.72 3.45
C ARG A 76 -3.41 2.51 2.79
N HIS A 77 -2.43 1.81 2.23
CA HIS A 77 -1.38 2.44 1.44
C HIS A 77 -1.13 1.65 0.16
N GLU A 78 -0.50 2.28 -0.82
CA GLU A 78 -0.03 1.64 -2.04
C GLU A 78 1.28 0.89 -1.77
N THR A 79 1.52 -0.17 -2.53
CA THR A 79 2.70 -1.04 -2.43
C THR A 79 3.18 -1.39 -3.84
N ASP A 80 4.47 -1.17 -4.10
CA ASP A 80 5.06 -1.37 -5.42
C ASP A 80 5.21 -2.85 -5.80
N GLY A 81 5.49 -3.71 -4.81
CA GLY A 81 5.74 -5.14 -5.02
C GLY A 81 5.94 -5.91 -3.72
N TYR A 82 6.29 -7.18 -3.82
CA TYR A 82 6.65 -8.03 -2.68
C TYR A 82 7.81 -8.96 -3.05
N VAL A 83 8.57 -9.40 -2.05
CA VAL A 83 9.62 -10.41 -2.20
C VAL A 83 9.00 -11.79 -2.01
N ASP A 84 9.09 -12.61 -3.06
CA ASP A 84 8.73 -14.02 -2.98
C ASP A 84 9.82 -14.77 -2.19
N THR A 85 9.47 -15.19 -0.98
CA THR A 85 10.38 -15.91 -0.08
C THR A 85 10.46 -17.41 -0.37
N ASP A 86 9.54 -17.94 -1.19
CA ASP A 86 9.49 -19.34 -1.57
C ASP A 86 10.18 -19.59 -2.91
N ALA A 87 10.29 -18.55 -3.75
CA ALA A 87 11.19 -18.53 -4.89
C ALA A 87 12.64 -18.57 -4.39
N ARG A 88 13.30 -19.71 -4.57
CA ARG A 88 14.75 -19.87 -4.32
C ARG A 88 15.53 -18.84 -5.14
N ILE A 89 15.88 -17.71 -4.55
CA ILE A 89 16.90 -16.83 -5.09
C ILE A 89 18.22 -17.61 -5.04
N PRO A 90 19.01 -17.70 -6.12
CA PRO A 90 20.37 -18.22 -6.03
C PRO A 90 21.14 -17.27 -5.11
N SER A 91 21.46 -17.74 -3.91
CA SER A 91 22.24 -17.00 -2.93
C SER A 91 23.59 -16.64 -3.55
N SER A 92 23.82 -15.35 -3.78
CA SER A 92 25.19 -14.86 -3.73
C SER A 92 25.51 -14.65 -2.25
N ASP A 93 26.46 -15.43 -1.76
CA ASP A 93 26.95 -15.38 -0.39
C ASP A 93 27.44 -13.98 -0.04
N ALA A 94 26.61 -13.20 0.63
CA ALA A 94 27.02 -11.98 1.31
C ALA A 94 26.38 -11.96 2.70
N LYS A 95 27.13 -12.45 3.70
CA LYS A 95 26.87 -12.20 5.12
C LYS A 95 27.06 -10.72 5.40
N GLY A 96 26.01 -9.92 5.23
CA GLY A 96 25.91 -8.57 5.79
C GLY A 96 25.48 -8.61 7.27
N PRO A 97 25.81 -7.58 8.07
CA PRO A 97 25.46 -7.55 9.48
C PRO A 97 23.93 -7.52 9.62
N GLU A 98 23.42 -8.13 10.69
CA GLU A 98 22.00 -8.13 11.03
C GLU A 98 21.43 -6.72 10.90
N SER A 99 20.71 -6.48 9.80
CA SER A 99 20.05 -5.20 9.63
C SER A 99 18.89 -5.18 10.62
N ASP A 100 18.80 -4.10 11.39
CA ASP A 100 17.61 -3.70 12.12
C ASP A 100 16.44 -3.68 11.13
N SER A 101 15.82 -4.85 10.99
CA SER A 101 15.06 -5.14 9.78
C SER A 101 13.73 -4.42 9.88
N LEU A 102 13.45 -3.54 8.92
CA LEU A 102 12.12 -2.98 8.71
C LEU A 102 11.04 -4.08 8.71
N SER A 103 11.38 -5.30 8.30
CA SER A 103 10.52 -6.48 8.36
C SER A 103 10.11 -6.87 9.80
N SER A 104 10.97 -6.61 10.80
CA SER A 104 10.63 -6.80 12.22
C SER A 104 9.62 -5.75 12.72
N MET A 105 9.75 -4.50 12.27
CA MET A 105 8.80 -3.43 12.58
C MET A 105 7.46 -3.67 11.90
N LEU A 106 7.47 -4.09 10.63
CA LEU A 106 6.27 -4.46 9.88
C LEU A 106 5.61 -5.73 10.42
N GLY A 107 6.37 -6.64 11.02
CA GLY A 107 5.83 -7.82 11.71
C GLY A 107 4.93 -7.48 12.91
N SER A 108 5.08 -6.29 13.50
CA SER A 108 4.22 -5.82 14.59
C SER A 108 2.85 -5.30 14.12
N LEU A 109 2.68 -5.07 12.81
CA LEU A 109 1.42 -4.67 12.19
C LEU A 109 0.52 -5.90 12.02
N THR A 110 -0.06 -6.37 13.13
CA THR A 110 -0.98 -7.52 13.13
C THR A 110 -2.21 -7.25 12.25
N LEU A 111 -2.32 -8.00 11.15
CA LEU A 111 -3.59 -8.23 10.47
C LEU A 111 -4.27 -9.43 11.13
N SER A 112 -5.27 -9.17 11.98
CA SER A 112 -6.18 -10.21 12.40
C SER A 112 -6.85 -10.80 11.16
N SER A 113 -6.57 -12.07 10.86
CA SER A 113 -7.24 -12.81 9.79
C SER A 113 -8.73 -12.92 10.11
N THR A 114 -9.53 -11.97 9.60
CA THR A 114 -10.97 -12.09 9.66
C THR A 114 -11.41 -13.00 8.53
N ASN A 115 -11.70 -14.27 8.83
CA ASN A 115 -12.54 -15.11 8.01
C ASN A 115 -13.97 -14.54 8.03
N GLY A 116 -14.16 -13.40 7.37
CA GLY A 116 -15.45 -12.75 7.22
C GLY A 116 -16.23 -13.40 6.06
N PRO A 117 -17.55 -13.55 6.19
CA PRO A 117 -18.39 -14.02 5.09
C PRO A 117 -18.22 -13.12 3.85
N PRO A 118 -18.45 -13.64 2.63
CA PRO A 118 -18.42 -12.82 1.41
C PRO A 118 -19.35 -11.62 1.59
N ILE A 119 -18.80 -10.40 1.56
CA ILE A 119 -19.61 -9.19 1.61
C ILE A 119 -20.28 -9.05 0.24
N THR A 120 -21.57 -9.36 0.16
CA THR A 120 -22.42 -8.97 -0.95
C THR A 120 -22.93 -7.56 -0.67
N THR A 121 -22.35 -6.56 -1.33
CA THR A 121 -22.87 -5.18 -1.26
C THR A 121 -24.13 -5.10 -2.11
N SER A 122 -25.29 -5.38 -1.50
CA SER A 122 -26.59 -5.25 -2.17
C SER A 122 -26.78 -3.80 -2.63
N GLY A 123 -26.89 -3.58 -3.95
CA GLY A 123 -27.08 -2.26 -4.56
C GLY A 123 -25.85 -1.60 -5.18
N SER A 124 -24.64 -2.16 -5.04
CA SER A 124 -23.45 -1.65 -5.72
C SER A 124 -23.18 -2.39 -7.03
N LYS A 125 -22.81 -1.66 -8.09
CA LYS A 125 -22.26 -2.25 -9.34
C LYS A 125 -20.81 -2.76 -9.15
N LEU A 126 -20.21 -2.54 -7.98
CA LEU A 126 -18.87 -3.01 -7.66
C LEU A 126 -18.88 -4.54 -7.55
N THR A 127 -18.15 -5.21 -8.43
CA THR A 127 -17.94 -6.65 -8.37
C THR A 127 -16.64 -6.94 -7.64
N ILE A 128 -16.72 -7.58 -6.48
CA ILE A 128 -15.53 -8.04 -5.74
C ILE A 128 -15.20 -9.45 -6.22
N LYS A 129 -14.02 -9.63 -6.82
CA LYS A 129 -13.46 -10.94 -7.15
C LYS A 129 -12.35 -11.26 -6.16
N LYS A 130 -12.45 -12.42 -5.50
CA LYS A 130 -11.37 -12.95 -4.65
C LYS A 130 -10.47 -13.80 -5.53
N GLU A 131 -9.35 -13.23 -5.95
CA GLU A 131 -8.35 -13.85 -6.82
C GLU A 131 -6.94 -13.58 -6.27
N GLY A 132 -5.94 -14.36 -6.70
CA GLY A 132 -4.54 -14.22 -6.29
C GLY A 132 -4.11 -15.15 -5.13
N GLN A 133 -2.88 -14.94 -4.64
CA GLN A 133 -2.28 -15.69 -3.54
C GLN A 133 -2.13 -14.81 -2.30
N MET A 134 -2.29 -15.41 -1.11
CA MET A 134 -1.98 -14.74 0.14
C MET A 134 -0.46 -14.60 0.29
N ILE A 135 0.01 -13.35 0.36
CA ILE A 135 1.43 -13.03 0.55
C ILE A 135 1.72 -12.79 2.02
N SER A 136 2.85 -13.30 2.50
CA SER A 136 3.31 -13.12 3.88
C SER A 136 3.51 -11.64 4.21
N LEU A 137 3.19 -11.27 5.45
CA LEU A 137 3.45 -9.92 5.98
C LEU A 137 4.91 -9.51 5.90
N LYS A 138 5.83 -10.48 5.98
CA LYS A 138 7.28 -10.24 5.97
C LYS A 138 7.84 -9.95 4.57
N SER A 139 7.05 -10.14 3.52
CA SER A 139 7.47 -10.03 2.12
C SER A 139 7.42 -8.61 1.57
N THR A 140 7.04 -7.62 2.38
CA THR A 140 6.92 -6.21 1.99
C THR A 140 7.20 -5.38 3.21
#